data_AF-H9FLU9-F1
#
_entry.id   AF-H9FLU9-F1
#
_cell.length_a   1.000
_cell.length_b   1.000
_cell.length_c   1.000
_cell.angle_alpha   90.00
_cell.angle_beta   90.00
_cell.angle_gamma   90.00
#
_symmetry.space_group_name_H-M   'P 1'
#
loop_
_entity.id
_entity.type
_entity.pdbx_description
1 polymer ?
#
loop_
_entity_poly.entity_id
_entity_poly.type
_entity_poly.pdbx_seq_one_letter_code
_entity_poly.pdbx_strand_id
1 'polypeptide(L)'
;RCKDTATAHSWFVAIHTNIMALLPQVLAELNAMLGATSTAGGSKEVKHIAWLAEQAKLDGGRQQWRPVLMAVTEKDLLLYDCMPWTRDAWASPCHSYPLVATRLVHSGSGCRSPSLGSDLTFATRTGSRQGIEMHLFRVETHRDLSSWTRILVQGCHAAAELIKEVSLGCMLNGQEVRLTIHYENGFTISRENGGSSSILYRYPFERLKMSAD
;
A
#
# COMPACT_ATOMS: atom_id res chain seq x y z
N ARG A 1 -24.08 -13.94 20.44
CA ARG A 1 -23.63 -12.87 21.37
C ARG A 1 -22.98 -13.54 22.58
N CYS A 2 -21.82 -13.08 23.02
CA CYS A 2 -21.13 -13.65 24.20
C CYS A 2 -21.87 -13.31 25.49
N LYS A 3 -21.67 -14.13 26.54
CA LYS A 3 -22.36 -13.99 27.83
C LYS A 3 -21.85 -12.80 28.66
N ASP A 4 -20.56 -12.49 28.54
CA ASP A 4 -19.90 -11.39 29.24
C ASP A 4 -18.71 -10.85 28.41
N THR A 5 -18.17 -9.71 28.84
CA THR A 5 -17.06 -9.01 28.18
C THR A 5 -15.74 -9.76 28.26
N ALA A 6 -15.48 -10.49 29.35
CA ALA A 6 -14.24 -11.26 29.52
C ALA A 6 -14.20 -12.43 28.54
N THR A 7 -15.29 -13.18 28.43
CA THR A 7 -15.46 -14.26 27.46
C THR A 7 -15.33 -13.74 26.02
N ALA A 8 -15.94 -12.59 25.71
CA ALA A 8 -15.78 -11.96 24.39
C ALA A 8 -14.31 -11.61 24.09
N HIS A 9 -13.61 -11.04 25.08
CA HIS A 9 -12.19 -10.71 24.94
C HIS A 9 -11.32 -11.96 24.79
N SER A 10 -11.58 -13.03 25.54
CA SER A 10 -10.85 -14.30 25.39
C SER A 10 -11.03 -14.90 23.99
N TRP A 11 -12.25 -14.91 23.44
CA TRP A 11 -12.50 -15.35 22.07
C TRP A 11 -11.79 -14.47 21.05
N PHE A 12 -11.85 -13.15 21.22
CA PHE A 12 -11.15 -12.20 20.35
C PHE A 12 -9.64 -12.47 20.32
N VAL A 13 -9.00 -12.59 21.49
CA VAL A 13 -7.56 -12.88 21.59
C VAL A 13 -7.23 -14.23 20.97
N ALA A 14 -8.04 -15.27 21.23
CA ALA A 14 -7.83 -16.59 20.65
C ALA A 14 -7.91 -16.57 19.12
N ILE A 15 -8.90 -15.88 18.54
CA ILE A 15 -9.05 -15.76 17.09
C ILE A 15 -7.86 -15.01 16.47
N HIS A 16 -7.50 -13.84 16.99
CA HIS A 16 -6.36 -13.06 16.47
C HIS A 16 -5.04 -13.82 16.58
N THR A 17 -4.83 -14.55 17.68
CA THR A 17 -3.62 -15.37 17.86
C THR A 17 -3.53 -16.49 16.81
N ASN A 18 -4.64 -17.18 16.53
CA ASN A 18 -4.68 -18.24 15.51
C ASN A 18 -4.51 -17.67 14.10
N ILE A 19 -5.14 -16.54 13.77
CA ILE A 19 -4.96 -15.88 12.46
C ILE A 19 -3.47 -15.56 12.23
N MET A 20 -2.80 -14.99 13.24
CA MET A 20 -1.37 -14.68 13.15
C MET A 20 -0.50 -15.93 13.01
N ALA A 21 -0.83 -17.01 13.72
CA ALA A 21 -0.09 -18.27 13.64
C ALA A 21 -0.23 -18.96 12.27
N LEU A 22 -1.40 -18.85 11.64
CA LEU A 22 -1.69 -19.47 10.34
C LEU A 22 -1.21 -18.62 9.15
N LEU A 23 -1.05 -17.31 9.33
CA LEU A 23 -0.69 -16.39 8.25
C LEU A 23 0.52 -16.84 7.41
N PRO A 24 1.65 -17.33 7.98
CA PRO A 24 2.78 -17.79 7.16
C PRO A 24 2.42 -18.97 6.25
N GLN A 25 1.60 -19.91 6.72
CA GLN A 25 1.15 -21.06 5.93
C GLN A 25 0.21 -20.61 4.81
N VAL A 26 -0.73 -19.71 5.12
CA VAL A 26 -1.64 -19.10 4.14
C VAL A 26 -0.86 -18.39 3.04
N LEU A 27 0.17 -17.60 3.39
CA LEU A 27 1.00 -16.91 2.42
C LEU A 27 1.79 -17.89 1.54
N ALA A 28 2.31 -18.98 2.11
CA ALA A 28 3.04 -20.00 1.34
C ALA A 28 2.12 -20.70 0.32
N GLU A 29 0.93 -21.13 0.74
CA GLU A 29 -0.06 -21.76 -0.14
C GLU A 29 -0.56 -20.78 -1.22
N LEU A 30 -0.86 -19.54 -0.83
CA LEU A 30 -1.27 -18.48 -1.75
C LEU A 30 -0.21 -18.24 -2.82
N ASN A 31 1.04 -18.06 -2.41
CA ASN A 31 2.12 -17.80 -3.37
C ASN A 31 2.44 -19.01 -4.25
N ALA A 32 2.31 -20.23 -3.74
CA ALA A 32 2.42 -21.44 -4.56
C ALA A 32 1.32 -21.49 -5.64
N MET A 33 0.08 -21.18 -5.26
CA MET A 33 -1.06 -21.11 -6.18
C MET A 33 -0.90 -20.01 -7.24
N LEU A 34 -0.37 -18.85 -6.86
CA LEU A 34 -0.13 -17.74 -7.79
C LEU A 34 1.06 -18.01 -8.72
N GLY A 35 2.12 -18.62 -8.21
CA GLY A 35 3.40 -18.86 -8.90
C GLY A 35 3.42 -20.04 -9.88
N ALA A 36 2.52 -21.02 -9.74
CA ALA A 36 2.53 -22.28 -10.52
C ALA A 36 2.44 -22.14 -12.05
N THR A 37 2.18 -20.96 -12.60
CA THR A 37 2.11 -20.73 -14.08
C THR A 37 2.65 -19.36 -14.52
N SER A 38 3.40 -18.64 -13.68
CA SER A 38 3.97 -17.35 -14.07
C SER A 38 5.19 -17.55 -14.98
N THR A 39 5.01 -17.38 -16.29
CA THR A 39 6.08 -17.52 -17.30
C THR A 39 6.84 -16.23 -17.61
N ALA A 40 6.58 -15.10 -16.95
CA ALA A 40 7.34 -13.87 -17.19
C ALA A 40 7.27 -12.86 -16.02
N GLY A 41 8.43 -12.58 -15.42
CA GLY A 41 8.91 -11.25 -14.96
C GLY A 41 8.12 -10.39 -13.96
N GLY A 42 6.88 -10.70 -13.62
CA GLY A 42 6.07 -9.94 -12.67
C GLY A 42 6.03 -10.63 -11.32
N SER A 43 6.93 -10.28 -10.40
CA SER A 43 6.84 -10.75 -9.02
C SER A 43 5.53 -10.25 -8.39
N LYS A 44 4.59 -11.17 -8.20
CA LYS A 44 3.30 -10.98 -7.52
C LYS A 44 3.30 -11.66 -6.15
N GLU A 45 4.47 -11.88 -5.57
CA GLU A 45 4.57 -12.53 -4.27
C GLU A 45 3.85 -11.67 -3.22
N VAL A 46 2.82 -12.23 -2.62
CA VAL A 46 2.06 -11.61 -1.53
C VAL A 46 2.89 -11.76 -0.27
N LYS A 47 3.31 -10.63 0.30
CA LYS A 47 4.11 -10.54 1.53
C LYS A 47 3.25 -10.44 2.77
N HIS A 48 2.04 -9.90 2.63
CA HIS A 48 1.08 -9.81 3.73
C HIS A 48 -0.36 -9.76 3.22
N ILE A 49 -1.28 -10.28 4.03
CA ILE A 49 -2.71 -10.21 3.79
C ILE A 49 -3.46 -10.17 5.12
N ALA A 50 -4.46 -9.31 5.25
CA ALA A 50 -5.44 -9.40 6.32
C ALA A 50 -6.73 -8.68 5.97
N TRP A 51 -7.80 -9.04 6.70
CA TRP A 51 -9.03 -8.27 6.74
C TRP A 51 -8.86 -7.03 7.61
N LEU A 52 -9.35 -5.90 7.11
CA LEU A 52 -9.34 -4.59 7.74
C LEU A 52 -10.73 -3.96 7.63
N ALA A 53 -10.95 -2.86 8.35
CA ALA A 53 -12.10 -2.00 8.12
C ALA A 53 -11.64 -0.71 7.44
N GLU A 54 -12.14 -0.42 6.24
CA GLU A 54 -11.87 0.82 5.53
C GLU A 54 -12.99 1.84 5.76
N GLN A 55 -12.64 3.11 5.95
CA GLN A 55 -13.61 4.18 6.06
C GLN A 55 -14.12 4.57 4.67
N ALA A 56 -15.36 4.22 4.36
CA ALA A 56 -16.08 4.68 3.19
C ALA A 56 -16.84 5.99 3.49
N LYS A 57 -16.79 6.94 2.55
CA LYS A 57 -17.64 8.13 2.55
C LYS A 57 -18.95 7.79 1.83
N LEU A 58 -20.06 7.92 2.53
CA LEU A 58 -21.39 7.80 1.97
C LEU A 58 -21.92 9.17 1.53
N ASP A 59 -22.94 9.15 0.68
CA ASP A 59 -23.70 10.34 0.33
C ASP A 59 -24.23 11.06 1.59
N GLY A 60 -24.15 12.39 1.59
CA GLY A 60 -24.53 13.21 2.74
C GLY A 60 -23.46 13.30 3.85
N GLY A 61 -22.21 12.90 3.56
CA GLY A 61 -21.06 13.12 4.45
C GLY A 61 -20.95 12.15 5.63
N ARG A 62 -21.79 11.11 5.65
CA ARG A 62 -21.72 10.04 6.65
C ARG A 62 -20.50 9.15 6.40
N GLN A 63 -19.82 8.75 7.46
CA GLN A 63 -18.70 7.82 7.41
C GLN A 63 -19.17 6.44 7.88
N GLN A 64 -18.77 5.39 7.15
CA GLN A 64 -19.03 4.01 7.53
C GLN A 64 -17.77 3.18 7.39
N TRP A 65 -17.53 2.30 8.37
CA TRP A 65 -16.51 1.28 8.27
C TRP A 65 -17.04 0.10 7.46
N ARG A 66 -16.36 -0.26 6.37
CA ARG A 66 -16.65 -1.46 5.57
C ARG A 66 -15.50 -2.45 5.68
N PRO A 67 -15.75 -3.77 5.72
CA PRO A 67 -14.69 -4.75 5.65
C PRO A 67 -14.00 -4.68 4.28
N VAL A 68 -12.67 -4.75 4.26
CA VAL A 68 -11.85 -4.86 3.06
C VAL A 68 -10.75 -5.87 3.31
N LEU A 69 -10.44 -6.70 2.32
CA LEU A 69 -9.25 -7.52 2.33
C LEU A 69 -8.11 -6.74 1.69
N MET A 70 -7.06 -6.48 2.46
CA MET A 70 -5.86 -5.83 1.95
C MET A 70 -4.76 -6.86 1.78
N ALA A 71 -4.11 -6.86 0.62
CA ALA A 71 -2.91 -7.63 0.35
C ALA A 71 -1.76 -6.71 -0.07
N VAL A 72 -0.54 -6.99 0.39
CA VAL A 72 0.67 -6.25 0.00
C VAL A 72 1.60 -7.21 -0.72
N THR A 73 1.98 -6.85 -1.94
CA THR A 73 2.97 -7.57 -2.75
C THR A 73 4.33 -6.87 -2.65
N GLU A 74 5.29 -7.27 -3.47
CA GLU A 74 6.57 -6.54 -3.59
C GLU A 74 6.42 -5.14 -4.20
N LYS A 75 5.36 -4.90 -4.98
CA LYS A 75 5.21 -3.67 -5.77
C LYS A 75 3.90 -2.94 -5.52
N ASP A 76 2.87 -3.62 -5.04
CA ASP A 76 1.52 -3.09 -4.99
C ASP A 76 0.82 -3.37 -3.65
N LEU A 77 -0.02 -2.43 -3.24
CA LEU A 77 -1.07 -2.60 -2.23
C LEU A 77 -2.38 -2.84 -2.97
N LEU A 78 -3.02 -3.98 -2.70
CA LEU A 78 -4.22 -4.45 -3.37
C LEU A 78 -5.39 -4.48 -2.38
N LEU A 79 -6.56 -4.01 -2.82
CA LEU A 79 -7.81 -4.06 -2.04
C LEU A 79 -8.84 -4.93 -2.74
N TYR A 80 -9.53 -5.78 -1.97
CA TYR A 80 -10.62 -6.63 -2.43
C TYR A 80 -11.82 -6.52 -1.48
N ASP A 81 -13.02 -6.52 -2.04
CA ASP A 81 -14.27 -6.52 -1.26
C ASP A 81 -14.63 -7.89 -0.69
N CYS A 82 -14.00 -8.96 -1.21
CA CYS A 82 -14.21 -10.33 -0.77
C CYS A 82 -12.90 -11.14 -0.83
N MET A 83 -12.88 -12.35 -0.24
CA MET A 83 -11.76 -13.27 -0.41
C MET A 83 -11.71 -13.76 -1.87
N PRO A 84 -10.62 -13.51 -2.62
CA PRO A 84 -10.43 -14.09 -3.94
C PRO A 84 -10.12 -15.60 -3.84
N TRP A 85 -10.97 -16.43 -4.44
CA TRP A 85 -10.87 -17.89 -4.41
C TRP A 85 -10.21 -18.49 -5.67
N THR A 86 -9.99 -17.67 -6.70
CA THR A 86 -9.40 -18.09 -7.97
C THR A 86 -8.24 -17.18 -8.34
N ARG A 87 -7.35 -17.69 -9.21
CA ARG A 87 -6.21 -16.93 -9.72
C ARG A 87 -6.64 -15.67 -10.48
N ASP A 88 -7.72 -15.75 -11.24
CA ASP A 88 -8.25 -14.61 -12.00
C ASP A 88 -8.83 -13.54 -11.08
N ALA A 89 -9.47 -13.96 -9.96
CA ALA A 89 -9.93 -13.02 -8.94
C ALA A 89 -8.75 -12.30 -8.26
N TRP A 90 -7.67 -13.02 -7.97
CA TRP A 90 -6.41 -12.44 -7.48
C TRP A 90 -5.73 -11.49 -8.47
N ALA A 91 -5.97 -11.67 -9.77
CA ALA A 91 -5.47 -10.76 -10.81
C ALA A 91 -6.35 -9.51 -10.98
N SER A 92 -7.52 -9.45 -10.33
CA SER A 92 -8.55 -8.43 -10.55
C SER A 92 -8.98 -7.78 -9.22
N PRO A 93 -8.07 -7.09 -8.50
CA PRO A 93 -8.42 -6.35 -7.30
C PRO A 93 -9.39 -5.21 -7.60
N CYS A 94 -10.19 -4.81 -6.61
CA CYS A 94 -11.05 -3.62 -6.70
C CYS A 94 -10.21 -2.36 -6.85
N HIS A 95 -9.10 -2.29 -6.10
CA HIS A 95 -8.11 -1.22 -6.19
C HIS A 95 -6.69 -1.77 -6.15
N SER A 96 -5.79 -1.18 -6.95
CA SER A 96 -4.37 -1.52 -7.01
C SER A 96 -3.54 -0.24 -6.93
N TYR A 97 -2.71 -0.15 -5.90
CA TYR A 97 -1.93 1.03 -5.57
C TYR A 97 -0.43 0.71 -5.59
N PRO A 98 0.36 1.28 -6.51
CA PRO A 98 1.81 1.04 -6.52
C PRO A 98 2.44 1.52 -5.21
N LEU A 99 3.20 0.65 -4.55
CA LEU A 99 3.89 0.97 -3.29
C LEU A 99 4.87 2.13 -3.46
N VAL A 100 5.53 2.24 -4.62
CA VAL A 100 6.43 3.37 -4.93
C VAL A 100 5.71 4.72 -4.98
N ALA A 101 4.40 4.71 -5.24
CA ALA A 101 3.55 5.91 -5.27
C ALA A 101 2.67 6.03 -4.01
N THR A 102 2.80 5.12 -3.05
CA THR A 102 2.01 5.06 -1.83
C THR A 102 2.86 5.48 -0.64
N ARG A 103 2.29 6.24 0.29
CA ARG A 103 2.91 6.54 1.58
C ARG A 103 1.94 6.35 2.73
N LEU A 104 2.48 5.94 3.88
CA LEU A 104 1.77 5.98 5.15
C LEU A 104 1.75 7.43 5.66
N VAL A 105 0.56 7.98 5.92
CA VAL A 105 0.42 9.37 6.42
C VAL A 105 0.05 9.45 7.90
N HIS A 106 -0.60 8.42 8.42
CA HIS A 106 -1.01 8.35 9.83
C HIS A 106 -0.95 6.89 10.31
N SER A 107 -0.61 6.69 11.58
CA SER A 107 -0.74 5.42 12.28
C SER A 107 -0.85 5.70 13.77
N GLY A 108 -1.96 5.31 14.39
CA GLY A 108 -2.18 5.58 15.80
C GLY A 108 -3.62 5.42 16.24
N SER A 109 -3.84 5.68 17.53
CA SER A 109 -5.17 5.91 18.07
C SER A 109 -5.61 7.35 17.77
N GLY A 110 -6.89 7.55 17.44
CA GLY A 110 -7.48 8.89 17.22
C GLY A 110 -7.47 9.80 18.47
N CYS A 111 -7.19 9.27 19.67
CA CYS A 111 -7.03 10.05 20.89
C CYS A 111 -5.54 10.18 21.27
N ARG A 112 -5.14 11.39 21.71
CA ARG A 112 -3.80 11.67 22.27
C ARG A 112 -3.51 10.95 23.60
N SER A 113 -4.51 10.25 24.16
CA SER A 113 -4.40 9.36 25.31
C SER A 113 -5.06 8.01 24.99
N PRO A 114 -4.46 6.88 25.38
CA PRO A 114 -5.07 5.57 25.16
C PRO A 114 -6.34 5.44 26.02
N SER A 115 -7.50 5.60 25.41
CA SER A 115 -8.79 5.25 25.99
C SER A 115 -9.23 3.88 25.50
N LEU A 116 -9.83 3.10 26.40
CA LEU A 116 -10.44 1.81 26.07
C LEU A 116 -11.54 2.06 25.01
N GLY A 117 -11.38 1.51 23.81
CA GLY A 117 -12.33 1.70 22.70
C GLY A 117 -12.02 2.82 21.71
N SER A 118 -10.82 3.42 21.77
CA SER A 118 -10.35 4.28 20.66
C SER A 118 -9.99 3.46 19.42
N ASP A 119 -10.50 3.87 18.25
CA ASP A 119 -10.20 3.20 16.98
C ASP A 119 -8.68 3.27 16.71
N LEU A 120 -8.07 2.12 16.46
CA LEU A 120 -6.70 2.01 16.00
C LEU A 120 -6.70 2.13 14.50
N THR A 121 -6.13 3.20 13.96
CA THR A 121 -6.21 3.49 12.54
C THR A 121 -4.86 3.80 11.93
N PHE A 122 -4.74 3.52 10.64
CA PHE A 122 -3.67 4.02 9.81
C PHE A 122 -4.26 4.55 8.50
N ALA A 123 -3.57 5.49 7.87
CA ALA A 123 -4.00 6.03 6.59
C ALA A 123 -2.89 5.95 5.55
N THR A 124 -3.28 5.62 4.32
CA THR A 124 -2.40 5.65 3.16
C THR A 124 -2.80 6.79 2.23
N ARG A 125 -1.82 7.33 1.53
CA ARG A 125 -2.00 8.29 0.44
C ARG A 125 -1.25 7.78 -0.78
N THR A 126 -1.93 7.68 -1.91
CA THR A 126 -1.36 7.15 -3.14
C THR A 126 -1.54 8.12 -4.29
N GLY A 127 -0.45 8.44 -4.98
CA GLY A 127 -0.49 9.18 -6.23
C GLY A 127 -0.97 8.29 -7.38
N SER A 128 -1.98 8.74 -8.11
CA SER A 128 -2.51 8.09 -9.31
C SER A 128 -2.62 9.11 -10.45
N ARG A 129 -2.95 8.62 -11.66
CA ARG A 129 -3.17 9.51 -12.82
C ARG A 129 -4.40 10.41 -12.65
N GLN A 130 -5.29 10.06 -11.72
CA GLN A 130 -6.52 10.79 -11.43
C GLN A 130 -6.36 11.77 -10.26
N GLY A 131 -5.15 11.87 -9.69
CA GLY A 131 -4.87 12.71 -8.54
C GLY A 131 -4.35 11.89 -7.39
N ILE A 132 -4.75 12.25 -6.17
CA ILE A 132 -4.22 11.61 -4.96
C ILE A 132 -5.36 11.00 -4.18
N GLU A 133 -5.29 9.70 -3.99
CA GLU A 133 -6.27 8.91 -3.26
C GLU A 133 -5.81 8.72 -1.82
N MET A 134 -6.76 8.74 -0.89
CA MET A 134 -6.50 8.58 0.54
C MET A 134 -7.47 7.57 1.14
N HIS A 135 -6.93 6.63 1.89
CA HIS A 135 -7.71 5.59 2.57
C HIS A 135 -7.38 5.62 4.05
N LEU A 136 -8.41 5.48 4.89
CA LEU A 136 -8.27 5.31 6.33
C LEU A 136 -8.71 3.89 6.67
N PHE A 137 -7.84 3.13 7.31
CA PHE A 137 -8.08 1.76 7.73
C PHE A 137 -8.07 1.67 9.24
N ARG A 138 -8.98 0.87 9.80
CA ARG A 138 -9.01 0.49 11.19
C ARG A 138 -8.54 -0.96 11.34
N VAL A 139 -7.76 -1.19 12.38
CA VAL A 139 -7.28 -2.50 12.84
C VAL A 139 -7.82 -2.78 14.24
N GLU A 140 -7.78 -4.04 14.64
CA GLU A 140 -8.42 -4.47 15.89
C GLU A 140 -7.42 -4.52 17.07
N THR A 141 -6.10 -4.61 16.81
CA THR A 141 -5.08 -4.65 17.87
C THR A 141 -3.88 -3.74 17.60
N HIS A 142 -3.20 -3.30 18.66
CA HIS A 142 -1.95 -2.52 18.54
C HIS A 142 -0.84 -3.30 17.83
N ARG A 143 -0.85 -4.63 17.96
CA ARG A 143 0.06 -5.52 17.24
C ARG A 143 -0.19 -5.43 15.74
N ASP A 144 -1.45 -5.53 15.32
CA ASP A 144 -1.83 -5.41 13.91
C ASP A 144 -1.46 -4.02 13.36
N LEU A 145 -1.73 -2.95 14.12
CA LEU A 145 -1.35 -1.59 13.73
C LEU A 145 0.16 -1.47 13.48
N SER A 146 0.94 -2.02 14.39
CA SER A 146 2.41 -2.01 14.32
C SER A 146 2.93 -2.83 13.14
N SER A 147 2.34 -4.02 12.91
CA SER A 147 2.66 -4.87 11.76
C SER A 147 2.37 -4.15 10.45
N TRP A 148 1.15 -3.63 10.27
CA TRP A 148 0.75 -2.91 9.06
C TRP A 148 1.61 -1.68 8.78
N THR A 149 1.90 -0.89 9.81
CA THR A 149 2.82 0.26 9.72
C THR A 149 4.18 -0.17 9.18
N ARG A 150 4.76 -1.23 9.76
CA ARG A 150 6.06 -1.74 9.35
C ARG A 150 6.03 -2.28 7.92
N ILE A 151 5.03 -3.09 7.59
CA ILE A 151 4.88 -3.71 6.27
C ILE A 151 4.76 -2.65 5.18
N LEU A 152 3.95 -1.61 5.40
CA LEU A 152 3.78 -0.54 4.42
C LEU A 152 5.06 0.28 4.25
N VAL A 153 5.71 0.69 5.34
CA VAL A 153 6.94 1.48 5.26
C VAL A 153 8.07 0.68 4.60
N GLN A 154 8.28 -0.56 5.03
CA GLN A 154 9.32 -1.42 4.46
C GLN A 154 8.99 -1.81 3.01
N GLY A 155 7.72 -2.10 2.71
CA GLY A 155 7.25 -2.42 1.37
C GLY A 155 7.46 -1.28 0.39
N CYS A 156 7.13 -0.04 0.76
CA CYS A 156 7.40 1.14 -0.07
C CYS A 156 8.90 1.32 -0.36
N HIS A 157 9.75 1.12 0.65
CA HIS A 157 11.20 1.21 0.47
C HIS A 157 11.74 0.10 -0.45
N ALA A 158 11.35 -1.15 -0.20
CA ALA A 158 11.74 -2.29 -1.01
C ALA A 158 11.24 -2.16 -2.46
N ALA A 159 10.02 -1.66 -2.66
CA ALA A 159 9.47 -1.40 -3.99
C ALA A 159 10.28 -0.33 -4.74
N ALA A 160 10.67 0.76 -4.08
CA ALA A 160 11.52 1.79 -4.68
C ALA A 160 12.90 1.25 -5.06
N GLU A 161 13.51 0.44 -4.19
CA GLU A 161 14.79 -0.22 -4.45
C GLU A 161 14.69 -1.23 -5.60
N LEU A 162 13.59 -1.98 -5.69
CA LEU A 162 13.35 -2.97 -6.74
C LEU A 162 13.06 -2.32 -8.10
N ILE A 163 12.26 -1.25 -8.12
CA ILE A 163 11.87 -0.54 -9.35
C ILE A 163 13.05 0.26 -9.90
N LYS A 164 13.93 0.77 -9.02
CA LYS A 164 15.13 1.59 -9.30
C LYS A 164 14.88 2.92 -10.00
N GLU A 165 13.99 2.99 -10.97
CA GLU A 165 13.76 4.16 -11.80
C GLU A 165 12.29 4.31 -12.20
N VAL A 166 11.77 5.53 -12.11
CA VAL A 166 10.45 5.91 -12.61
C VAL A 166 10.59 7.08 -13.57
N SER A 167 10.00 6.97 -14.75
CA SER A 167 9.98 8.04 -15.76
C SER A 167 8.56 8.53 -16.04
N LEU A 168 8.42 9.84 -16.19
CA LEU A 168 7.16 10.54 -16.42
C LEU A 168 7.37 11.58 -17.52
N GLY A 169 6.45 11.64 -18.48
CA GLY A 169 6.39 12.74 -19.44
C GLY A 169 5.83 14.00 -18.76
N CYS A 170 6.47 15.15 -18.95
CA CYS A 170 6.01 16.42 -18.43
C CYS A 170 6.40 17.59 -19.35
N MET A 171 5.89 18.78 -19.03
CA MET A 171 6.17 20.01 -19.77
C MET A 171 7.15 20.88 -18.98
N LEU A 172 8.21 21.33 -19.64
CA LEU A 172 9.15 22.31 -19.10
C LEU A 172 9.30 23.47 -20.08
N ASN A 173 8.94 24.68 -19.65
CA ASN A 173 8.97 25.89 -20.47
C ASN A 173 8.27 25.72 -21.83
N GLY A 174 7.12 25.04 -21.84
CA GLY A 174 6.36 24.78 -23.06
C GLY A 174 6.90 23.68 -23.97
N GLN A 175 7.92 22.92 -23.53
CA GLN A 175 8.48 21.81 -24.29
C GLN A 175 8.26 20.48 -23.58
N GLU A 176 7.93 19.44 -24.35
CA GLU A 176 7.82 18.07 -23.85
C GLU A 176 9.20 17.56 -23.42
N VAL A 177 9.26 17.05 -22.20
CA VAL A 177 10.46 16.47 -21.60
C VAL A 177 10.07 15.23 -20.80
N ARG A 178 11.06 14.41 -20.47
CA ARG A 178 10.92 13.24 -19.60
C ARG A 178 11.64 13.51 -18.29
N LEU A 179 10.88 13.57 -17.20
CA LEU A 179 11.42 13.51 -15.84
C LEU A 179 11.67 12.06 -15.48
N THR A 180 12.87 11.77 -15.01
CA THR A 180 13.28 10.45 -14.52
C THR A 180 13.78 10.60 -13.10
N ILE A 181 13.24 9.78 -12.21
CA ILE A 181 13.61 9.71 -10.80
C ILE A 181 14.26 8.35 -10.58
N HIS A 182 15.55 8.36 -10.30
CA HIS A 182 16.32 7.14 -10.06
C HIS A 182 16.73 7.07 -8.59
N TYR A 183 16.56 5.89 -8.00
CA TYR A 183 16.73 5.57 -6.59
C TYR A 183 18.07 6.08 -6.01
N GLU A 184 19.17 5.91 -6.75
CA GLU A 184 20.50 6.40 -6.35
C GLU A 184 20.93 7.71 -7.04
N ASN A 185 20.49 7.95 -8.28
CA ASN A 185 21.06 9.00 -9.13
C ASN A 185 20.29 10.33 -9.04
N GLY A 186 19.18 10.37 -8.31
CA GLY A 186 18.32 11.54 -8.17
C GLY A 186 17.44 11.78 -9.39
N PHE A 187 17.32 13.05 -9.78
CA PHE A 187 16.42 13.55 -10.81
C PHE A 187 17.18 13.82 -12.11
N THR A 188 16.64 13.35 -13.23
CA THR A 188 17.13 13.66 -14.57
C THR A 188 15.97 14.18 -15.41
N ILE A 189 16.16 15.30 -16.10
CA ILE A 189 15.23 15.78 -17.12
C ILE A 189 15.92 15.60 -18.47
N SER A 190 15.32 14.81 -19.34
CA SER A 190 15.80 14.59 -20.71
C SER A 190 14.78 15.05 -21.73
N ARG A 191 15.25 15.31 -22.94
CA ARG A 191 14.43 15.59 -24.11
C ARG A 191 14.78 14.61 -25.21
N GLU A 192 13.75 14.12 -25.88
CA GLU A 192 13.90 13.23 -27.02
C GLU A 192 13.81 14.06 -28.30
N ASN A 193 14.91 14.14 -29.05
CA ASN A 193 14.98 14.84 -30.33
C ASN A 193 15.42 13.86 -31.42
N GLY A 194 14.49 13.50 -32.31
CA GLY A 194 14.81 12.69 -33.50
C GLY A 194 15.49 11.35 -33.22
N GLY A 195 15.12 10.65 -32.13
CA GLY A 195 15.71 9.37 -31.73
C GLY A 195 16.95 9.48 -30.83
N SER A 196 17.45 10.69 -30.56
CA SER A 196 18.53 10.95 -29.59
C SER A 196 17.97 11.58 -28.31
N SER A 197 18.38 11.05 -27.15
CA SER A 197 18.01 11.58 -25.84
C SER A 197 19.09 12.54 -25.35
N SER A 198 18.75 13.82 -25.19
CA SER A 198 19.63 14.83 -24.61
C SER A 198 19.24 15.11 -23.16
N ILE A 199 20.19 15.01 -22.24
CA ILE A 199 19.98 15.37 -20.83
C ILE A 199 20.04 16.89 -20.71
N LEU A 200 18.96 17.49 -20.19
CA LEU A 200 18.86 18.94 -19.92
C LEU A 200 19.35 19.26 -18.51
N TYR A 201 18.94 18.44 -17.54
CA TYR A 201 19.23 18.65 -16.13
C TYR A 201 19.50 17.33 -15.42
N ARG A 202 20.42 17.37 -14.44
CA ARG A 202 20.67 16.27 -13.50
C ARG A 202 20.91 16.83 -12.10
N TYR A 203 20.12 16.39 -11.14
CA TYR A 203 20.17 16.85 -9.76
C TYR A 203 20.13 15.65 -8.81
N PRO A 204 21.09 15.51 -7.88
CA PRO A 204 21.00 14.49 -6.86
C PRO A 204 19.97 14.90 -5.79
N PHE A 205 19.55 13.97 -4.93
CA PHE A 205 18.50 14.23 -3.94
C PHE A 205 18.86 15.33 -2.94
N GLU A 206 20.15 15.49 -2.61
CA GLU A 206 20.63 16.49 -1.65
C GLU A 206 20.46 17.92 -2.16
N ARG A 207 20.27 18.10 -3.47
CA ARG A 207 20.00 19.42 -4.06
C ARG A 207 18.52 19.76 -4.12
N LEU A 208 17.64 18.84 -3.72
CA LEU A 208 16.21 19.09 -3.66
C LEU A 208 15.90 20.02 -2.48
N LYS A 209 15.58 21.28 -2.77
CA LYS A 209 15.24 22.27 -1.73
C LYS A 209 13.91 21.96 -1.04
N MET A 210 12.95 21.46 -1.82
CA MET A 210 11.60 21.15 -1.34
C MET A 210 10.97 20.13 -2.29
N SER A 211 10.45 19.04 -1.73
CA SER A 211 9.43 18.20 -2.36
C SER A 211 8.09 18.61 -1.77
N ALA A 212 7.44 19.61 -2.35
CA ALA A 212 6.12 20.01 -1.89
C ALA A 212 5.08 18.93 -2.22
N ASP A 213 4.03 18.90 -1.41
CA ASP A 213 2.66 18.71 -1.91
C ASP A 213 2.10 20.09 -2.29
#